data_AF-A0A379YJ08-F1
#
_entry.id   AF-A0A379YJ08-F1
#
_cell.length_a   1.000
_cell.length_b   1.000
_cell.length_c   1.000
_cell.angle_alpha   90.00
_cell.angle_beta   90.00
_cell.angle_gamma   90.00
#
_symmetry.space_group_name_H-M   'P 1'
#
loop_
_entity.id
_entity.type
_entity.pdbx_description
1 polymer ?
#
loop_
_entity_poly.entity_id
_entity_poly.type
_entity_poly.pdbx_seq_one_letter_code
_entity_poly.pdbx_strand_id
1 'polypeptide(L)' 'MPPQMIGVIPDNSGGFGDVRKTAQVFVRNELTQLQERMKEVNEWIGEEVIRLSKYELPTE' A
#
# COMPACT_ATOMS: atom_id res chain seq x y z
N MET A 1 -5.71 4.47 -6.88
CA MET A 1 -6.41 4.11 -5.63
C MET A 1 -7.70 3.33 -5.89
N PRO A 2 -7.80 2.08 -5.41
CA PRO A 2 -9.04 1.30 -5.40
C PRO A 2 -10.08 1.87 -4.41
N PRO A 3 -11.37 1.95 -4.76
CA PRO A 3 -12.41 2.55 -3.92
C PRO A 3 -12.58 1.86 -2.55
N GLN A 4 -12.24 0.57 -2.45
CA GLN A 4 -12.30 -0.22 -1.22
C GLN A 4 -11.27 0.22 -0.15
N MET A 5 -10.23 0.97 -0.55
CA MET A 5 -9.21 1.50 0.36
C MET A 5 -9.55 2.85 0.97
N ILE A 6 -10.54 3.55 0.41
CA ILE A 6 -10.94 4.91 0.82
C ILE A 6 -11.98 4.87 1.96
N GLY A 7 -12.21 3.70 2.57
CA GLY A 7 -13.12 3.55 3.72
C GLY A 7 -14.61 3.56 3.36
N VAL A 8 -14.95 3.59 2.07
CA VAL A 8 -16.33 3.39 1.62
C VAL A 8 -16.53 1.89 1.41
N ILE A 9 -17.07 1.21 2.42
CA ILE A 9 -17.59 -0.15 2.26
C ILE A 9 -19.00 -0.01 1.66
N PRO A 10 -19.24 -0.39 0.40
CA PRO A 10 -20.58 -0.39 -0.15
C PRO A 10 -21.38 -1.56 0.44
N ASP A 11 -22.64 -1.28 0.78
CA ASP A 11 -23.60 -2.19 1.43
C ASP A 11 -24.06 -3.37 0.54
N ASN A 12 -23.36 -3.63 -0.58
CA ASN A 12 -23.67 -4.70 -1.53
C ASN A 12 -22.45 -5.62 -1.79
N SER A 13 -22.21 -6.54 -0.86
CA SER A 13 -21.06 -7.45 -0.79
C SER A 13 -20.91 -8.48 -1.93
N GLY A 14 -21.57 -8.31 -3.08
CA GLY A 14 -21.62 -9.32 -4.15
C GLY A 14 -20.59 -9.18 -5.28
N GLY A 15 -19.90 -8.04 -5.42
CA GLY A 15 -19.15 -7.72 -6.66
C GLY A 15 -17.64 -7.48 -6.52
N PHE A 16 -17.09 -7.38 -5.31
CA PHE A 16 -15.77 -6.74 -5.12
C PHE A 16 -14.57 -7.68 -4.88
N GLY A 17 -14.78 -9.00 -4.84
CA GLY A 17 -13.70 -9.96 -4.61
C GLY A 17 -13.04 -9.86 -3.23
N ASP A 18 -12.08 -10.75 -2.96
CA ASP A 18 -11.38 -10.82 -1.68
C ASP A 18 -10.64 -9.51 -1.38
N VAL A 19 -11.05 -8.80 -0.32
CA VAL A 19 -10.44 -7.55 0.16
C VAL A 19 -8.93 -7.70 0.36
N ARG A 20 -8.45 -8.89 0.76
CA ARG A 20 -7.01 -9.18 0.89
C ARG A 20 -6.31 -9.09 -0.47
N LYS A 21 -6.92 -9.64 -1.52
CA LYS A 21 -6.37 -9.57 -2.89
C LYS A 21 -6.27 -8.12 -3.37
N THR A 22 -7.30 -7.33 -3.09
CA THR A 22 -7.29 -5.88 -3.40
C THR A 22 -6.19 -5.15 -2.62
N ALA A 23 -6.00 -5.50 -1.34
CA ALA A 23 -4.92 -4.96 -0.52
C ALA A 23 -3.52 -5.30 -1.06
N GLN A 24 -3.31 -6.56 -1.41
CA GLN A 24 -2.05 -7.02 -2.02
C GLN A 24 -1.74 -6.30 -3.33
N VAL A 25 -2.74 -6.17 -4.21
CA VAL A 25 -2.58 -5.51 -5.51
C VAL A 25 -2.26 -4.03 -5.33
N PHE A 26 -2.94 -3.33 -4.42
CA PHE A 26 -2.66 -1.92 -4.14
C PHE A 26 -1.26 -1.72 -3.55
N VAL A 27 -0.87 -2.54 -2.57
CA VAL A 27 0.45 -2.42 -1.94
C VAL A 27 1.53 -2.61 -2.99
N ARG A 28 1.40 -3.65 -3.82
CA ARG A 28 2.36 -3.93 -4.89
C ARG A 28 2.42 -2.81 -5.94
N ASN A 29 1.27 -2.29 -6.37
CA ASN A 29 1.20 -1.43 -7.54
C ASN A 29 1.35 0.06 -7.22
N GLU A 30 0.87 0.51 -6.07
CA GLU A 30 0.85 1.93 -5.72
C GLU A 30 1.78 2.21 -4.54
N LEU A 31 1.64 1.46 -3.44
CA LEU A 31 2.37 1.77 -2.21
C LEU A 31 3.88 1.55 -2.37
N THR A 32 4.31 0.41 -2.91
CA THR A 32 5.75 0.12 -3.08
C THR A 32 6.45 1.18 -3.93
N GLN A 33 5.83 1.61 -5.04
CA GLN A 33 6.42 2.63 -5.91
C GLN A 33 6.57 3.97 -5.18
N LEU A 34 5.55 4.37 -4.41
CA LEU A 34 5.61 5.58 -3.60
C LEU A 34 6.69 5.49 -2.51
N GLN A 35 6.82 4.34 -1.85
CA GLN A 35 7.84 4.09 -0.84
C GLN A 35 9.26 4.20 -1.42
N GLU A 36 9.50 3.68 -2.63
CA GLU A 36 10.80 3.82 -3.31
C GLU A 36 11.09 5.28 -3.68
N ARG A 37 10.10 6.01 -4.19
CA ARG A 37 10.23 7.46 -4.47
C ARG A 37 10.58 8.27 -3.22
N MET A 38 10.07 7.89 -2.05
CA MET A 38 10.41 8.53 -0.79
C MET A 38 11.86 8.23 -0.37
N LYS A 39 12.37 7.02 -0.62
CA LYS A 39 13.74 6.64 -0.28
C LYS A 39 14.80 7.40 -1.08
N GLU A 40 14.48 7.91 -2.28
CA GLU A 40 15.40 8.74 -3.06
C GLU A 40 15.86 10.01 -2.32
N VAL A 41 15.08 10.48 -1.34
CA VAL A 41 15.48 11.59 -0.47
C VAL A 41 16.75 11.26 0.33
N ASN A 42 16.94 10.00 0.71
CA ASN A 42 18.17 9.56 1.38
C ASN A 42 19.39 9.75 0.47
N GLU A 43 19.25 9.39 -0.82
CA GLU A 43 20.32 9.56 -1.81
C GLU A 43 20.65 11.03 -2.04
N TRP A 44 19.65 11.91 -2.01
CA TRP A 44 19.86 13.36 -2.14
C TRP A 44 20.58 13.96 -0.93
N ILE A 45 20.29 13.46 0.27
CA ILE A 45 20.88 13.94 1.52
C ILE A 45 22.25 13.28 1.78
N GLY A 46 22.49 12.09 1.23
CA GLY A 46 23.68 11.28 1.47
C GLY A 46 23.64 10.52 2.80
N GLU A 47 22.48 10.48 3.47
CA GLU A 47 22.27 9.81 4.76
C GLU A 47 20.93 9.06 4.79
N GLU A 48 20.86 7.94 5.52
CA GLU A 48 19.63 7.16 5.66
C GLU A 48 18.66 7.83 6.66
N VAL A 49 17.83 8.77 6.17
CA VAL A 49 16.84 9.48 6.99
C VAL A 49 15.44 8.87 6.94
N ILE A 50 15.08 8.23 5.83
CA ILE A 50 13.79 7.55 5.63
C ILE A 50 14.02 6.05 5.61
N ARG A 51 13.43 5.35 6.58
CA ARG A 51 13.39 3.89 6.66
C ARG A 51 11.95 3.44 6.85
N LEU A 52 11.51 2.57 5.95
CA LEU A 52 10.15 2.04 5.92
C LEU A 52 10.16 0.56 6.28
N SER A 53 9.27 0.17 7.18
CA SER A 53 9.08 -1.23 7.54
C SER A 53 8.46 -2.00 6.37
N LYS A 54 8.80 -3.29 6.27
CA LYS A 54 8.16 -4.19 5.32
C LYS A 54 6.66 -4.26 5.62
N TYR A 55 5.84 -4.16 4.59
CA TYR A 55 4.41 -4.36 4.73
C TYR A 55 4.11 -5.82 5.07
N GLU A 56 3.37 -6.04 6.16
CA GLU A 56 2.86 -7.33 6.57
C GLU A 56 1.33 -7.27 6.58
N LEU A 57 0.69 -8.22 5.90
CA LEU A 57 -0.74 -8.45 6.06
C LEU A 57 -0.93 -9.25 7.34
N PRO A 58 -1.76 -8.78 8.29
CA PRO A 58 -2.16 -9.62 9.42
C PRO A 58 -2.76 -10.91 8.87
N THR A 59 -2.14 -12.03 9.22
CA THR A 59 -2.75 -13.34 9.06
C THR A 59 -3.53 -13.56 10.35
N GLU A 60 -4.84 -13.83 10.27
CA GLU A 60 -5.60 -14.32 11.43
C GLU A 60 -4.99 -15.61 11.97
#